data_AF-A0A8I3RZY9-F1
#
_entry.id   AF-A0A8I3RZY9-F1
#
_cell.length_a   1.000
_cell.length_b   1.000
_cell.length_c   1.000
_cell.angle_alpha   90.00
_cell.angle_beta   90.00
_cell.angle_gamma   90.00
#
_symmetry.space_group_name_H-M   'P 1'
#
loop_
_entity.id
_entity.type
_entity.pdbx_description
1 polymer ?
#
loop_
_entity_poly.entity_id
_entity_poly.type
_entity_poly.pdbx_seq_one_letter_code
_entity_poly.pdbx_strand_id
1 'polypeptide(L)'
;MPTVSVKRDLLFQALGRNYTDEEFDELCFEFGLELDEITSEKEIISKEQGNEKAEGASDVVLYKIDVPANRYDLLCLEGLVRGLQVFKERIKAPVYKRVTPNGEIQKLIITEEVIKDRFLFSFLKSILCV
;
A
#
# COMPACT_ATOMS: atom_id res chain seq x y z
N MET A 1 -15.81 3.19 -1.33
CA MET A 1 -14.74 2.89 -0.37
C MET A 1 -13.43 3.12 -1.11
N PRO A 2 -12.36 3.66 -0.51
CA PRO A 2 -11.08 3.71 -1.22
C PRO A 2 -10.61 2.30 -1.58
N THR A 3 -10.36 2.08 -2.87
CA THR A 3 -9.85 0.81 -3.38
C THR A 3 -8.34 0.90 -3.54
N VAL A 4 -7.63 -0.10 -3.01
CA VAL A 4 -6.17 -0.22 -3.12
C VAL A 4 -5.86 -1.42 -4.00
N SER A 5 -5.16 -1.17 -5.10
CA SER A 5 -4.67 -2.23 -6.00
C SER A 5 -3.26 -2.66 -5.59
N VAL A 6 -3.07 -3.94 -5.27
CA VAL A 6 -1.78 -4.50 -4.88
C VAL A 6 -1.42 -5.73 -5.71
N LYS A 7 -0.13 -5.92 -5.99
CA LYS A 7 0.39 -7.13 -6.65
C LYS A 7 0.32 -8.29 -5.67
N ARG A 8 -0.41 -9.35 -6.02
CA ARG A 8 -0.61 -10.53 -5.16
C ARG A 8 0.71 -11.14 -4.71
N ASP A 9 1.62 -11.35 -5.65
CA ASP A 9 2.87 -12.07 -5.35
C ASP A 9 3.76 -11.26 -4.39
N LEU A 10 3.81 -9.93 -4.55
CA LEU A 10 4.50 -9.04 -3.61
C LEU A 10 3.82 -9.00 -2.24
N LEU A 11 2.49 -9.00 -2.21
CA LEU A 11 1.72 -9.03 -0.97
C LEU A 11 2.03 -10.31 -0.16
N PHE A 12 2.01 -11.46 -0.82
CA PHE A 12 2.29 -12.76 -0.18
C PHE A 12 3.75 -12.88 0.26
N GLN A 13 4.68 -12.40 -0.56
CA GLN A 13 6.09 -12.31 -0.19
C GLN A 13 6.27 -11.45 1.07
N ALA A 14 5.60 -10.30 1.14
CA ALA A 14 5.70 -9.38 2.28
C ALA A 14 4.99 -9.92 3.55
N LEU A 15 3.93 -10.71 3.39
CA LEU A 15 3.27 -11.43 4.49
C LEU A 15 4.04 -12.67 4.96
N GLY A 16 5.03 -13.13 4.17
CA GLY A 16 5.84 -14.32 4.44
C GLY A 16 5.07 -15.63 4.33
N ARG A 17 3.91 -15.64 3.67
CA ARG A 17 3.07 -16.82 3.45
C ARG A 17 2.29 -16.64 2.14
N ASN A 18 2.17 -17.73 1.40
CA ASN A 18 1.25 -17.82 0.27
C ASN A 18 -0.15 -18.17 0.76
N TYR A 19 -1.15 -17.45 0.27
CA TYR A 19 -2.56 -17.67 0.55
C TYR A 19 -3.27 -18.10 -0.73
N THR A 20 -4.34 -18.87 -0.62
CA THR A 20 -5.30 -18.98 -1.73
C THR A 20 -6.20 -17.74 -1.78
N ASP A 21 -6.93 -17.57 -2.89
CA ASP A 21 -7.84 -16.44 -3.05
C ASP A 21 -8.93 -16.47 -1.96
N GLU A 22 -9.45 -17.65 -1.62
CA GLU A 22 -10.45 -17.83 -0.56
C GLU A 22 -9.87 -17.59 0.85
N GLU A 23 -8.67 -18.09 1.13
CA GLU A 23 -8.01 -17.85 2.42
C GLU A 23 -7.72 -16.36 2.63
N PHE A 24 -7.38 -15.65 1.55
CA PHE A 24 -7.11 -14.22 1.60
C PHE A 24 -8.40 -13.39 1.73
N ASP A 25 -9.48 -13.78 1.05
CA ASP A 25 -10.79 -13.15 1.20
C ASP A 25 -11.33 -13.29 2.63
N GLU A 26 -11.24 -14.49 3.23
CA GLU A 26 -11.62 -14.71 4.62
C GLU A 26 -10.78 -13.86 5.59
N LEU A 27 -9.47 -13.74 5.33
CA LEU A 27 -8.58 -12.87 6.10
C LEU A 27 -8.99 -11.39 6.00
N CYS A 28 -9.33 -10.92 4.80
CA CYS A 28 -9.83 -9.57 4.58
C CYS A 28 -11.13 -9.34 5.35
N PHE A 29 -12.07 -10.27 5.26
CA PHE A 29 -13.36 -10.20 5.96
C PHE A 29 -13.18 -10.14 7.49
N GLU A 30 -12.36 -11.01 8.07
CA GLU A 30 -12.06 -10.99 9.51
C GLU A 30 -11.44 -9.66 9.98
N PHE A 31 -10.66 -9.02 9.13
CA PHE A 31 -10.02 -7.73 9.42
C PHE A 31 -10.93 -6.52 9.14
N GLY A 32 -12.05 -6.72 8.45
CA GLY A 32 -12.99 -5.67 8.04
C GLY A 32 -12.62 -4.97 6.72
N LEU A 33 -11.99 -5.70 5.82
CA LEU A 33 -11.71 -5.34 4.42
C LEU A 33 -12.56 -6.21 3.48
N GLU A 34 -12.63 -5.81 2.21
CA GLU A 34 -13.34 -6.54 1.17
C GLU A 34 -12.42 -6.76 -0.03
N LEU A 35 -12.31 -8.01 -0.53
CA LEU A 35 -11.60 -8.30 -1.77
C LEU A 35 -12.58 -8.14 -2.94
N ASP A 36 -12.52 -6.99 -3.63
CA ASP A 36 -13.49 -6.61 -4.66
C ASP A 36 -13.28 -7.37 -5.98
N GLU A 37 -12.06 -7.29 -6.54
CA GLU A 37 -11.75 -7.90 -7.83
C GLU A 37 -10.34 -8.49 -7.85
N ILE A 38 -10.20 -9.66 -8.47
CA ILE A 38 -8.91 -10.27 -8.82
C ILE A 38 -8.75 -10.13 -10.34
N THR A 39 -7.76 -9.37 -10.77
CA THR A 39 -7.49 -9.09 -12.18
C THR A 39 -6.02 -9.33 -12.51
N SER A 40 -5.65 -9.38 -13.78
CA SER A 40 -4.25 -9.33 -14.20
C SER A 40 -3.94 -8.10 -15.04
N GLU A 41 -2.68 -7.65 -15.05
CA GLU A 41 -2.25 -6.56 -15.96
C GLU A 41 -2.58 -6.87 -17.42
N LYS A 42 -2.46 -8.14 -17.84
CA LYS A 42 -2.87 -8.60 -19.18
C LYS A 42 -4.36 -8.42 -19.43
N GLU A 43 -5.22 -8.82 -18.49
CA GLU A 43 -6.66 -8.68 -18.64
C GLU A 43 -7.10 -7.23 -18.69
N ILE A 44 -6.49 -6.36 -17.89
CA ILE A 44 -6.77 -4.91 -17.92
C ILE A 44 -6.40 -4.34 -19.29
N ILE A 45 -5.20 -4.64 -19.80
CA ILE A 45 -4.73 -4.14 -21.11
C ILE A 45 -5.57 -4.72 -22.26
N SER A 46 -5.98 -5.98 -22.19
CA SER A 46 -6.86 -6.59 -23.19
C SER A 46 -8.24 -5.93 -23.23
N LYS A 47 -8.80 -5.57 -22.06
CA LYS A 47 -10.12 -4.93 -21.94
C LYS A 47 -10.09 -3.47 -22.40
N GLU A 48 -9.01 -2.73 -22.13
CA GLU A 48 -8.92 -1.30 -22.42
C GLU A 48 -8.31 -0.96 -23.79
N GLN A 49 -7.31 -1.72 -24.26
CA GLN A 49 -6.49 -1.35 -25.42
C GLN A 49 -6.46 -2.41 -26.53
N GLY A 50 -7.19 -3.51 -26.36
CA GLY A 50 -7.27 -4.61 -27.32
C GLY A 50 -6.11 -5.61 -27.21
N ASN A 51 -6.35 -6.83 -27.69
CA ASN A 51 -5.43 -7.98 -27.56
C ASN A 51 -4.03 -7.76 -28.14
N GLU A 52 -3.89 -6.90 -29.16
CA GLU A 52 -2.60 -6.68 -29.85
C GLU A 52 -1.53 -6.00 -28.98
N LYS A 53 -1.94 -5.26 -27.92
CA LYS A 53 -1.01 -4.66 -26.96
C LYS A 53 -0.79 -5.51 -25.70
N ALA A 54 -1.55 -6.60 -25.53
CA ALA A 54 -1.45 -7.48 -24.38
C ALA A 54 -0.31 -8.51 -24.51
N GLU A 55 0.25 -8.73 -25.70
CA GLU A 55 1.33 -9.69 -25.94
C GLU A 55 2.65 -9.34 -25.21
N GLY A 56 2.82 -8.10 -24.75
CA GLY A 56 3.97 -7.67 -23.93
C GLY A 56 3.66 -7.42 -22.45
N ALA A 57 2.41 -7.60 -22.03
CA ALA A 57 1.99 -7.34 -20.66
C ALA A 57 2.35 -8.50 -19.72
N SER A 58 2.58 -8.23 -18.44
CA SER A 58 2.92 -9.27 -17.48
C SER A 58 1.65 -9.96 -16.95
N ASP A 59 1.66 -11.29 -16.73
CA ASP A 59 0.55 -12.04 -16.09
C ASP A 59 0.44 -11.78 -14.58
N VAL A 60 0.89 -10.62 -14.11
CA VAL A 60 0.90 -10.30 -12.68
C VAL A 60 -0.54 -10.12 -12.22
N VAL A 61 -0.91 -10.94 -11.24
CA VAL A 61 -2.22 -10.90 -10.59
C VAL A 61 -2.27 -9.73 -9.60
N LEU A 62 -3.31 -8.93 -9.72
CA LEU A 62 -3.63 -7.75 -8.95
C LEU A 62 -4.88 -8.01 -8.12
N TYR A 63 -4.79 -7.72 -6.83
CA TYR A 63 -5.94 -7.69 -5.93
C TYR A 63 -6.39 -6.25 -5.73
N LYS A 64 -7.69 -6.01 -5.95
CA LYS A 64 -8.36 -4.78 -5.58
C LYS A 64 -9.04 -4.98 -4.23
N ILE A 65 -8.56 -4.27 -3.23
CA ILE A 65 -9.04 -4.39 -1.85
C ILE A 65 -9.75 -3.09 -1.48
N ASP A 66 -11.00 -3.19 -1.06
CA ASP A 66 -11.79 -2.07 -0.57
C ASP A 66 -11.52 -1.85 0.93
N VAL A 67 -11.10 -0.64 1.24
CA VAL A 67 -10.66 -0.22 2.57
C VAL A 67 -11.69 0.76 3.15
N PRO A 68 -12.01 0.69 4.46
CA PRO A 68 -12.87 1.70 5.08
C PRO A 68 -12.23 3.09 5.04
N ALA A 69 -13.02 4.11 4.70
CA ALA A 69 -12.53 5.48 4.48
C ALA A 69 -11.85 6.13 5.70
N ASN A 70 -12.02 5.55 6.90
CA ASN A 70 -11.44 6.04 8.14
C ASN A 70 -10.05 5.43 8.46
N ARG A 71 -9.54 4.51 7.63
CA ARG A 71 -8.26 3.81 7.84
C ARG A 71 -7.20 4.23 6.81
N TYR A 72 -6.61 5.40 7.02
CA TYR A 72 -5.59 5.96 6.13
C TYR A 72 -4.28 5.14 6.12
N ASP A 73 -4.01 4.38 7.18
CA ASP A 73 -2.83 3.54 7.33
C ASP A 73 -2.85 2.31 6.42
N LEU A 74 -3.99 1.99 5.79
CA LEU A 74 -4.15 0.83 4.90
C LEU A 74 -4.15 1.18 3.42
N LEU A 75 -3.86 2.44 3.07
CA LEU A 75 -3.90 2.92 1.68
C LEU A 75 -2.66 2.54 0.84
N CYS A 76 -1.75 1.74 1.39
CA CYS A 76 -0.57 1.24 0.70
C CYS A 76 -0.27 -0.22 1.10
N LEU A 77 0.56 -0.90 0.30
CA LEU A 77 0.93 -2.29 0.52
C LEU A 77 1.61 -2.49 1.88
N GLU A 78 2.54 -1.61 2.26
CA GLU A 78 3.26 -1.69 3.53
C GLU A 78 2.32 -1.55 4.72
N GLY A 79 1.32 -0.68 4.59
CA GLY A 79 0.27 -0.44 5.55
C GLY A 79 -0.62 -1.67 5.76
N LEU A 80 -1.13 -2.23 4.65
CA LEU A 80 -1.92 -3.46 4.65
C LEU A 80 -1.16 -4.63 5.27
N VAL A 81 0.07 -4.89 4.80
CA VAL A 81 0.91 -5.98 5.30
C VAL A 81 1.16 -5.81 6.80
N ARG A 82 1.52 -4.60 7.24
CA ARG A 82 1.78 -4.32 8.66
C ARG A 82 0.51 -4.48 9.51
N GLY A 83 -0.63 -4.00 9.02
CA GLY A 83 -1.92 -4.15 9.70
C GLY A 83 -2.31 -5.61 9.87
N LEU A 84 -2.26 -6.39 8.80
CA LEU A 84 -2.59 -7.82 8.79
C LEU A 84 -1.63 -8.64 9.66
N GLN A 85 -0.32 -8.36 9.63
CA GLN A 85 0.64 -9.06 10.47
C GLN A 85 0.46 -8.77 11.97
N VAL A 86 0.11 -7.52 12.33
CA VAL A 86 -0.21 -7.17 13.73
C VAL A 86 -1.51 -7.83 14.16
N PHE A 87 -2.53 -7.84 13.29
CA PHE A 87 -3.82 -8.47 13.56
C PHE A 87 -3.70 -9.98 13.84
N LYS A 88 -2.87 -10.68 13.07
CA LYS A 88 -2.57 -12.10 13.30
C LYS A 88 -1.50 -12.36 14.37
N GLU A 89 -1.16 -11.34 15.16
CA GLU A 89 -0.17 -11.38 16.25
C GLU A 89 1.22 -11.89 15.83
N ARG A 90 1.55 -11.82 14.53
CA ARG A 90 2.84 -12.26 14.00
C ARG A 90 3.95 -11.26 14.31
N ILE A 91 3.59 -9.98 14.36
CA ILE A 91 4.50 -8.90 14.73
C ILE A 91 3.87 -8.02 15.80
N LYS A 92 4.72 -7.42 16.65
CA LYS A 92 4.28 -6.38 17.57
C LYS A 92 4.02 -5.08 16.81
N ALA A 93 2.97 -4.37 17.23
CA ALA A 93 2.68 -3.03 16.71
C ALA A 93 3.93 -2.13 16.81
N PRO A 94 4.41 -1.58 15.68
CA PRO A 94 5.64 -0.80 15.64
C PRO A 94 5.44 0.58 16.25
N VAL A 95 6.49 1.11 16.89
CA VAL A 95 6.48 2.43 17.52
C VAL A 95 7.31 3.39 16.68
N TYR A 96 6.65 4.36 16.07
CA TYR A 96 7.31 5.41 15.30
C TYR A 96 7.84 6.51 16.23
N LYS A 97 9.13 6.83 16.12
CA LYS A 97 9.76 7.92 16.89
C LYS A 97 10.50 8.85 15.94
N ARG A 98 10.30 10.16 16.13
CA ARG A 98 11.10 11.18 15.45
C ARG A 98 12.51 11.16 16.03
N VAL A 99 13.51 11.10 15.16
CA VAL A 99 14.93 11.20 15.55
C VAL A 99 15.49 12.56 15.14
N THR A 100 16.44 13.06 15.91
CA THR A 100 17.22 14.24 15.53
C THR A 100 18.31 13.80 14.55
N PRO A 101 18.45 14.44 13.37
CA PRO A 101 19.50 14.06 12.43
C PRO A 101 20.88 14.39 12.99
N ASN A 102 21.86 13.52 12.75
CA ASN A 102 23.27 13.86 12.92
C ASN A 102 23.66 14.80 11.75
N GLY A 103 23.95 16.07 12.05
CA GLY A 103 24.31 17.10 11.07
C GLY A 103 23.32 18.27 11.01
N GLU A 104 23.27 18.96 9.87
CA GLU A 104 22.43 20.15 9.71
C GLU A 104 20.93 19.83 9.70
N ILE A 105 20.19 20.56 10.52
CA ILE A 105 18.73 20.52 10.54
C ILE A 105 18.21 21.23 9.29
N GLN A 106 17.53 20.46 8.45
CA GLN A 106 16.88 20.98 7.25
C GLN A 106 15.67 21.85 7.64
N LYS A 107 15.49 22.99 6.96
CA LYS A 107 14.44 23.97 7.23
C LYS A 107 13.67 24.28 5.96
N LEU A 108 12.35 24.32 6.06
CA LEU A 108 11.48 24.94 5.05
C LEU A 108 11.21 26.39 5.46
N ILE A 109 11.47 27.34 4.56
CA ILE A 109 11.20 28.76 4.78
C ILE A 109 9.95 29.11 3.98
N ILE A 110 8.92 29.62 4.65
CA ILE A 110 7.66 30.05 4.04
C ILE A 110 7.76 31.55 3.76
N THR A 111 7.58 31.94 2.49
CA THR A 111 7.61 33.35 2.05
C THR A 111 6.23 34.01 2.20
N GLU A 112 6.19 35.34 2.23
CA GLU A 112 4.93 36.10 2.46
C GLU A 112 3.85 35.85 1.39
N GLU A 113 4.26 35.55 0.16
CA GLU A 113 3.39 35.27 -0.97
C GLU A 113 2.50 34.04 -0.76
N VAL A 114 2.94 33.09 0.08
CA VAL A 114 2.27 31.79 0.31
C VAL A 114 1.77 31.63 1.76
N ILE A 115 1.75 32.70 2.56
CA ILE A 115 1.30 32.67 3.97
C ILE A 115 -0.17 32.23 4.13
N LYS A 116 -1.01 32.42 3.10
CA LYS A 116 -2.42 32.01 3.13
C LYS A 116 -2.59 30.49 3.00
N ASP A 117 -1.53 29.78 2.58
CA ASP A 117 -1.54 28.33 2.38
C ASP A 117 -0.88 27.62 3.58
N ARG A 118 -1.32 26.39 3.88
CA ARG A 118 -0.80 25.60 5.00
C ARG A 118 0.21 24.58 4.51
N PHE A 119 1.47 24.72 4.91
CA PHE A 119 2.55 23.77 4.60
C PHE A 119 3.03 23.04 5.85
N LEU A 120 3.28 21.74 5.69
CA LEU A 120 3.94 20.90 6.68
C LEU A 120 4.97 20.04 5.96
N PHE A 121 6.18 19.93 6.51
CA PHE A 121 7.22 19.07 5.96
C PHE A 121 7.84 18.19 7.04
N SER A 122 8.31 17.02 6.63
CA SER A 122 9.16 16.17 7.44
C SER A 122 10.12 15.42 6.52
N PHE A 123 11.27 15.00 7.05
CA PHE A 123 12.26 14.24 6.31
C PHE A 123 12.36 12.82 6.86
N LEU A 124 12.32 11.84 5.97
CA LEU A 124 12.67 10.45 6.23
C LEU A 124 14.07 10.20 5.66
N LYS A 125 15.00 9.70 6.48
CA LYS A 125 16.34 9.33 6.04
C LYS A 125 16.39 7.83 5.72
N SER A 126 17.21 7.47 4.73
CA SER A 126 17.53 6.07 4.39
C SER A 126 16.29 5.21 4.15
N ILE A 127 15.48 5.60 3.17
CA ILE A 127 14.32 4.82 2.73
C ILE A 127 14.84 3.51 2.12
N LEU A 128 14.70 2.41 2.85
CA LEU A 128 14.85 1.07 2.29
C LEU A 128 13.52 0.76 1.57
N CYS A 129 13.55 0.68 0.24
CA CYS A 129 12.47 0.02 -0.49
C CYS A 129 12.57 -1.50 -0.22
N VAL A 130 11.42 -2.11 0.06
CA VAL A 130 11.26 -3.57 0.13
C VAL A 130 11.28 -4.13 -1.29
#